data_AF-A0A1H3Q3W9-F1
#
_entry.id   AF-A0A1H3Q3W9-F1
#
_cell.length_a   1.000
_cell.length_b   1.000
_cell.length_c   1.000
_cell.angle_alpha   90.00
_cell.angle_beta   90.00
_cell.angle_gamma   90.00
#
_symmetry.space_group_name_H-M   'P 1'
#
loop_
_entity.id
_entity.type
_entity.pdbx_description
1 polymer ?
#
loop_
_entity_poly.entity_id
_entity_poly.type
_entity_poly.pdbx_seq_one_letter_code
_entity_poly.pdbx_strand_id
1 'polypeptide(L)'
;MPCVVIDFYIAPGSTITDAQFREHVRWVNRIWKVGAGIDIRYRFRDPADSSRIVRVPVDGPVVLPDQTFPCEFTVFEDLPENFQADLDSRPYGTGPWPEPNEVDIAVFYINGPITLDNGTIVQGCAPIWSPNIYSPSILIANPRDNVLSNSPLILAHELGHVFGLEHVDAEDNIMHVPLINNVSTQLTQKQINDAYNSISDLPDC
;
A
#
# COMPACT_ATOMS: atom_id res chain seq x y z
N MET A 1 1.35 21.74 6.37
CA MET A 1 2.18 20.97 5.42
C MET A 1 1.32 19.83 4.95
N PRO A 2 1.25 19.57 3.63
CA PRO A 2 0.44 18.48 3.11
C PRO A 2 0.87 17.18 3.77
N CYS A 3 -0.10 16.38 4.20
CA CYS A 3 0.19 15.07 4.77
C CYS A 3 -0.46 13.96 3.97
N VAL A 4 0.23 12.82 3.96
CA VAL A 4 -0.28 11.58 3.40
C VAL A 4 -0.85 10.77 4.55
N VAL A 5 -2.14 10.46 4.49
CA VAL A 5 -2.78 9.57 5.47
C VAL A 5 -2.98 8.19 4.85
N ILE A 6 -2.62 7.15 5.60
CA ILE A 6 -2.72 5.76 5.16
C ILE A 6 -3.71 4.99 6.03
N ASP A 7 -4.62 4.28 5.37
CA ASP A 7 -5.62 3.41 5.94
C ASP A 7 -5.22 1.96 5.70
N PHE A 8 -5.09 1.16 6.75
CA PHE A 8 -4.69 -0.25 6.62
C PHE A 8 -5.86 -1.18 6.79
N TYR A 9 -6.06 -2.03 5.79
CA TYR A 9 -7.10 -3.04 5.76
C TYR A 9 -6.51 -4.45 5.68
N ILE A 10 -7.16 -5.41 6.34
CA ILE A 10 -6.79 -6.83 6.29
C ILE A 10 -7.98 -7.66 5.80
N ALA A 11 -7.80 -8.29 4.64
CA ALA A 11 -8.81 -9.14 4.05
C ALA A 11 -8.87 -10.52 4.73
N PRO A 12 -10.04 -11.19 4.74
CA PRO A 12 -10.17 -12.58 5.17
C PRO A 12 -9.15 -13.51 4.51
N GLY A 13 -8.59 -14.41 5.31
CA GLY A 13 -7.55 -15.34 4.88
C GLY A 13 -6.15 -14.73 4.78
N SER A 14 -6.02 -13.41 4.89
CA SER A 14 -4.71 -12.75 4.90
C SER A 14 -3.87 -13.23 6.09
N THR A 15 -2.67 -13.73 5.81
CA THR A 15 -1.75 -14.33 6.81
C THR A 15 -0.72 -13.35 7.35
N ILE A 16 -0.84 -12.05 7.03
CA ILE A 16 0.12 -11.05 7.50
C ILE A 16 0.13 -10.98 9.03
N THR A 17 1.28 -11.28 9.60
CA THR A 17 1.48 -11.17 11.04
C THR A 17 1.62 -9.72 11.47
N ASP A 18 1.33 -9.47 12.75
CA ASP A 18 1.60 -8.20 13.41
C ASP A 18 3.06 -7.73 13.27
N ALA A 19 4.02 -8.67 13.28
CA ALA A 19 5.44 -8.35 13.12
C ALA A 19 5.75 -7.86 11.70
N GLN A 20 5.25 -8.55 10.68
CA GLN A 20 5.42 -8.15 9.26
C GLN A 20 4.76 -6.80 8.97
N PHE A 21 3.55 -6.59 9.48
CA PHE A 21 2.86 -5.30 9.36
C PHE A 21 3.68 -4.16 9.97
N ARG A 22 4.20 -4.34 11.19
CA ARG A 22 5.05 -3.33 11.83
C ARG A 22 6.33 -3.06 11.06
N GLU A 23 6.91 -4.07 10.44
CA GLU A 23 8.10 -3.90 9.60
C GLU A 23 7.79 -3.07 8.35
N HIS A 24 6.66 -3.29 7.68
CA HIS A 24 6.21 -2.44 6.57
C HIS A 24 6.08 -0.98 7.01
N VAL A 25 5.36 -0.73 8.11
CA VAL A 25 5.19 0.62 8.68
C VAL A 25 6.53 1.25 9.05
N ARG A 26 7.46 0.47 9.61
CA ARG A 26 8.81 0.94 9.96
C ARG A 26 9.58 1.40 8.72
N TRP A 27 9.52 0.67 7.61
CA TRP A 27 10.20 1.05 6.37
C TRP A 27 9.55 2.24 5.68
N VAL A 28 8.23 2.32 5.67
CA VAL A 28 7.52 3.53 5.20
C VAL A 28 7.98 4.76 5.96
N ASN A 29 8.00 4.70 7.29
CA ASN A 29 8.49 5.82 8.10
C ASN A 29 9.96 6.12 7.84
N ARG A 30 10.80 5.10 7.69
CA ARG A 30 12.23 5.31 7.45
C ARG A 30 12.51 5.98 6.10
N ILE A 31 11.89 5.49 5.03
CA ILE A 31 12.17 5.92 3.66
C ILE A 31 11.47 7.24 3.38
N TRP A 32 10.16 7.31 3.61
CA TRP A 32 9.36 8.46 3.18
C TRP A 32 9.29 9.54 4.25
N LYS A 33 9.01 9.17 5.50
CA LYS A 33 8.87 10.18 6.56
C LYS A 33 10.20 10.78 7.00
N VAL A 34 11.20 9.94 7.29
CA VAL A 34 12.51 10.40 7.73
C VAL A 34 13.43 10.69 6.55
N GLY A 35 13.48 9.79 5.56
CA GLY A 35 14.39 9.90 4.42
C GLY A 35 13.99 10.99 3.42
N ALA A 36 12.69 11.11 3.11
CA ALA A 36 12.17 12.11 2.18
C ALA A 36 11.55 13.34 2.88
N GLY A 37 11.21 13.25 4.17
CA GLY A 37 10.58 14.34 4.93
C GLY A 37 9.06 14.48 4.72
N ILE A 38 8.42 13.51 4.05
CA ILE A 38 6.98 13.53 3.79
C ILE A 38 6.22 13.26 5.09
N ASP A 39 5.25 14.10 5.46
CA ASP A 39 4.43 13.85 6.65
C ASP A 39 3.47 12.68 6.40
N ILE A 40 3.91 11.48 6.77
CA ILE A 40 3.07 10.29 6.77
C ILE A 40 2.37 10.16 8.12
N ARG A 41 1.04 10.06 8.02
CA ARG A 41 0.14 9.74 9.10
C ARG A 41 -0.59 8.46 8.75
N TYR A 42 -1.14 7.83 9.78
CA TYR A 42 -1.93 6.63 9.64
C TYR A 42 -3.27 6.92 10.30
N ARG A 43 -4.37 6.44 9.74
CA ARG A 43 -5.69 6.78 10.26
C ARG A 43 -6.07 5.98 11.50
N PHE A 44 -6.06 4.66 11.34
CA PHE A 44 -6.60 3.78 12.37
C PHE A 44 -5.62 3.56 13.53
N ARG A 45 -6.15 3.63 14.74
CA ARG A 45 -5.41 3.44 15.99
C ARG A 45 -6.17 2.57 16.97
N ASP A 46 -5.43 1.85 17.80
CA ASP A 46 -6.02 1.16 18.94
C ASP A 46 -6.75 2.16 19.85
N PRO A 47 -8.05 1.95 20.17
CA PRO A 47 -8.78 2.80 21.10
C PRO A 47 -8.19 2.85 22.52
N ALA A 48 -7.48 1.81 22.95
CA ALA A 48 -6.80 1.72 24.24
C ALA A 48 -5.38 2.32 24.23
N ASP A 49 -4.76 2.45 23.05
CA ASP A 49 -3.46 3.07 22.85
C ASP A 49 -3.41 3.77 21.49
N SER A 50 -3.72 5.06 21.47
CA SER A 50 -3.79 5.83 20.23
C SER A 50 -2.43 6.01 19.53
N SER A 51 -1.32 5.57 20.13
CA SER A 51 -0.03 5.52 19.45
C SER A 51 0.12 4.27 18.57
N ARG A 52 -0.65 3.22 18.87
CA ARG A 52 -0.58 1.93 18.18
C ARG A 52 -1.40 1.95 16.90
N ILE A 53 -0.71 1.90 15.76
CA ILE A 53 -1.32 1.74 14.44
C ILE A 53 -1.90 0.33 14.31
N VAL A 54 -3.10 0.22 13.77
CA VAL A 54 -3.80 -1.05 13.59
C VAL A 54 -4.32 -1.22 12.18
N ARG A 55 -4.66 -2.45 11.84
CA ARG A 55 -5.29 -2.85 10.59
C ARG A 55 -6.77 -3.11 10.86
N VAL A 56 -7.63 -2.71 9.94
CA VAL A 56 -9.08 -2.88 10.03
C VAL A 56 -9.49 -4.07 9.19
N PRO A 57 -10.26 -5.03 9.73
CA PRO A 57 -10.78 -6.11 8.91
C PRO A 57 -11.77 -5.56 7.86
N VAL A 58 -11.67 -6.04 6.63
CA VAL A 58 -12.72 -5.86 5.61
C VAL A 58 -13.60 -7.12 5.57
N ASP A 59 -14.85 -6.95 5.13
CA ASP A 59 -15.81 -8.04 5.02
C ASP A 59 -15.66 -8.77 3.68
N GLY A 60 -15.49 -10.09 3.73
CA GLY A 60 -15.32 -10.90 2.53
C GLY A 60 -13.91 -10.82 1.93
N PRO A 61 -13.45 -11.87 1.22
CA PRO A 61 -12.14 -11.86 0.60
C PRO A 61 -12.07 -10.75 -0.46
N VAL A 62 -10.93 -10.08 -0.62
CA VAL A 62 -10.65 -9.18 -1.76
C VAL A 62 -10.31 -9.98 -3.02
N VAL A 63 -9.69 -11.14 -2.83
CA VAL A 63 -9.38 -12.11 -3.89
C VAL A 63 -9.87 -13.46 -3.44
N LEU A 64 -10.68 -14.13 -4.26
CA LEU A 64 -11.13 -15.48 -3.92
C LEU A 64 -9.93 -16.46 -3.88
N PRO A 65 -9.97 -17.52 -3.05
CA PRO A 65 -8.82 -18.41 -2.85
C PRO A 65 -8.23 -19.06 -4.10
N ASP A 66 -9.04 -19.19 -5.15
CA ASP A 66 -8.74 -19.78 -6.46
C ASP A 66 -8.53 -18.74 -7.58
N GLN A 67 -8.60 -17.45 -7.26
CA GLN A 67 -8.38 -16.35 -8.20
C GLN A 67 -6.98 -15.72 -8.04
N THR A 68 -6.48 -15.14 -9.12
CA THR A 68 -5.31 -14.25 -9.11
C THR A 68 -5.79 -12.82 -9.27
N PHE A 69 -5.10 -11.88 -8.63
CA PHE A 69 -5.42 -10.46 -8.79
C PHE A 69 -4.59 -9.85 -9.93
N PRO A 70 -5.19 -9.31 -11.00
CA PRO A 70 -4.44 -8.63 -12.05
C PRO A 70 -3.91 -7.27 -11.56
N CYS A 71 -2.61 -7.01 -11.67
CA CYS A 71 -2.04 -5.72 -11.25
C CYS A 71 -2.10 -4.63 -12.34
N GLU A 72 -2.08 -5.03 -13.62
CA GLU A 72 -2.10 -4.11 -14.76
C GLU A 72 -3.48 -4.10 -15.40
N PHE A 73 -4.48 -3.57 -14.70
CA PHE A 73 -5.82 -3.41 -15.27
C PHE A 73 -5.92 -2.10 -16.05
N THR A 74 -6.63 -2.15 -17.18
CA THR A 74 -6.88 -0.96 -18.01
C THR A 74 -8.14 -0.21 -17.60
N VAL A 75 -9.07 -0.88 -16.88
CA VAL A 75 -10.34 -0.31 -16.44
C VAL A 75 -10.74 -0.90 -15.07
N PHE A 76 -11.40 -0.10 -14.23
CA PHE A 76 -11.82 -0.50 -12.87
C PHE A 76 -12.73 -1.73 -12.87
N GLU A 77 -13.53 -1.88 -13.91
CA GLU A 77 -14.46 -2.98 -14.12
C GLU A 77 -13.77 -4.35 -14.28
N ASP A 78 -12.48 -4.36 -14.60
CA ASP A 78 -11.67 -5.59 -14.69
C ASP A 78 -11.27 -6.14 -13.30
N LEU A 79 -11.46 -5.36 -12.25
CA LEU A 79 -11.17 -5.78 -10.87
C LEU A 79 -12.21 -6.80 -10.38
N PRO A 80 -11.85 -7.71 -9.45
CA PRO A 80 -12.84 -8.55 -8.78
C PRO A 80 -13.97 -7.72 -8.14
N GLU A 81 -15.24 -8.10 -8.37
CA GLU A 81 -16.43 -7.32 -7.95
C GLU A 81 -16.46 -7.02 -6.44
N ASN A 82 -16.06 -8.00 -5.63
CA ASN A 82 -15.82 -7.87 -4.20
C ASN A 82 -14.80 -6.78 -3.86
N PHE A 83 -13.70 -6.67 -4.62
CA PHE A 83 -12.73 -5.61 -4.41
C PHE A 83 -13.22 -4.24 -4.87
N GLN A 84 -13.99 -4.17 -5.96
CA GLN A 84 -14.62 -2.92 -6.39
C GLN A 84 -15.50 -2.34 -5.28
N ALA A 85 -16.30 -3.17 -4.60
CA ALA A 85 -17.13 -2.76 -3.49
C ALA A 85 -16.31 -2.28 -2.27
N ASP A 86 -15.21 -2.96 -1.94
CA ASP A 86 -14.30 -2.55 -0.86
C ASP A 86 -13.58 -1.23 -1.18
N LEU A 87 -13.18 -1.04 -2.44
CA LEU A 87 -12.58 0.18 -2.93
C LEU A 87 -13.53 1.37 -2.84
N ASP A 88 -14.81 1.18 -3.18
CA ASP A 88 -15.83 2.23 -3.18
C ASP A 88 -16.39 2.56 -1.80
N SER A 89 -16.43 1.58 -0.90
CA SER A 89 -17.05 1.77 0.41
C SER A 89 -16.07 2.21 1.49
N ARG A 90 -14.81 1.73 1.45
CA ARG A 90 -13.76 1.89 2.46
C ARG A 90 -14.28 1.73 3.91
N PRO A 91 -14.10 0.56 4.55
CA PRO A 91 -14.72 0.33 5.85
C PRO A 91 -14.19 1.25 6.94
N TYR A 92 -15.06 1.52 7.91
CA TYR A 92 -14.73 2.33 9.08
C TYR A 92 -13.75 1.57 9.98
N GLY A 93 -12.80 2.31 10.53
CA GLY A 93 -11.80 1.74 11.42
C GLY A 93 -11.95 2.10 12.88
N THR A 94 -10.90 1.81 13.63
CA THR A 94 -10.80 2.12 15.06
C THR A 94 -9.96 3.37 15.29
N GLY A 95 -10.24 4.09 16.38
CA GLY A 95 -9.48 5.27 16.80
C GLY A 95 -10.30 6.58 16.73
N PRO A 96 -9.66 7.73 17.00
CA PRO A 96 -10.34 9.03 17.08
C PRO A 96 -10.77 9.60 15.72
N TRP A 97 -10.25 9.05 14.62
CA TRP A 97 -10.62 9.42 13.24
C TRP A 97 -11.01 8.14 12.46
N PRO A 98 -12.15 7.51 12.80
CA PRO A 98 -12.51 6.19 12.28
C PRO A 98 -13.03 6.21 10.84
N GLU A 99 -13.42 7.40 10.35
CA GLU A 99 -13.97 7.61 9.00
C GLU A 99 -12.85 7.82 7.99
N PRO A 100 -12.79 7.01 6.90
CA PRO A 100 -11.90 7.26 5.78
C PRO A 100 -12.22 8.58 5.07
N ASN A 101 -11.19 9.22 4.54
CA ASN A 101 -11.30 10.40 3.68
C ASN A 101 -11.02 10.00 2.23
N GLU A 102 -11.69 10.65 1.29
CA GLU A 102 -11.55 10.43 -0.15
C GLU A 102 -10.14 10.67 -0.69
N VAL A 103 -9.26 11.32 0.09
CA VAL A 103 -7.84 11.56 -0.25
C VAL A 103 -6.85 10.58 0.38
N ASP A 104 -7.31 9.65 1.23
CA ASP A 104 -6.40 8.73 1.94
C ASP A 104 -5.91 7.59 1.06
N ILE A 105 -4.71 7.12 1.30
CA ILE A 105 -4.22 5.91 0.62
C ILE A 105 -4.75 4.69 1.37
N ALA A 106 -5.53 3.86 0.68
CA ALA A 106 -5.99 2.59 1.23
C ALA A 106 -4.99 1.46 0.92
N VAL A 107 -4.58 0.70 1.93
CA VAL A 107 -3.64 -0.43 1.79
C VAL A 107 -4.34 -1.70 2.21
N PHE A 108 -4.51 -2.64 1.29
CA PHE A 108 -5.19 -3.90 1.51
C PHE A 108 -4.19 -5.06 1.54
N TYR A 109 -4.17 -5.79 2.67
CA TYR A 109 -3.42 -7.04 2.79
C TYR A 109 -4.29 -8.24 2.44
N ILE A 110 -3.92 -9.03 1.43
CA ILE A 110 -4.78 -10.06 0.81
C ILE A 110 -4.17 -11.48 0.78
N ASN A 111 -5.01 -12.49 0.54
CA ASN A 111 -4.64 -13.92 0.54
C ASN A 111 -4.37 -14.52 -0.87
N GLY A 112 -4.44 -13.71 -1.94
CA GLY A 112 -4.26 -14.19 -3.32
C GLY A 112 -2.88 -13.80 -3.87
N PRO A 113 -2.33 -14.56 -4.84
CA PRO A 113 -1.22 -14.04 -5.62
C PRO A 113 -1.72 -12.88 -6.48
N ILE A 114 -0.89 -11.86 -6.62
CA ILE A 114 -1.08 -10.78 -7.59
C ILE A 114 -0.27 -11.16 -8.83
N THR A 115 -0.82 -10.95 -10.02
CA THR A 115 -0.20 -11.32 -11.30
C THR A 115 -0.14 -10.14 -12.26
N LEU A 116 0.97 -9.99 -12.96
CA LEU A 116 1.09 -9.14 -14.15
C LEU A 116 0.46 -9.83 -15.38
N ASP A 117 0.25 -9.10 -16.47
CA ASP A 117 -0.33 -9.62 -17.72
C ASP A 117 0.48 -10.78 -18.32
N ASN A 118 1.79 -10.78 -18.08
CA ASN A 118 2.69 -11.84 -18.53
C ASN A 118 2.67 -13.10 -17.63
N GLY A 119 1.80 -13.14 -16.61
CA GLY A 119 1.67 -14.24 -15.65
C GLY A 119 2.68 -14.22 -14.51
N THR A 120 3.55 -13.22 -14.41
CA THR A 120 4.50 -13.07 -13.30
C THR A 120 3.76 -12.77 -12.01
N ILE A 121 4.07 -13.53 -10.95
CA ILE A 121 3.51 -13.30 -9.62
C ILE A 121 4.32 -12.21 -8.91
N VAL A 122 3.64 -11.19 -8.39
CA VAL A 122 4.23 -10.06 -7.66
C VAL A 122 3.66 -9.96 -6.25
N GLN A 123 4.39 -9.28 -5.36
CA GLN A 123 4.00 -9.13 -3.95
C GLN A 123 3.10 -7.90 -3.72
N GLY A 124 3.29 -6.84 -4.49
CA GLY A 124 2.57 -5.59 -4.35
C GLY A 124 2.03 -5.11 -5.68
N CYS A 125 1.04 -4.22 -5.61
CA CYS A 125 0.51 -3.52 -6.76
C CYS A 125 -0.02 -2.15 -6.37
N ALA A 126 0.43 -1.12 -7.08
CA ALA A 126 -0.02 0.25 -6.95
C ALA A 126 0.36 1.09 -8.17
N PRO A 127 -0.33 2.23 -8.39
CA PRO A 127 -1.56 2.65 -7.71
C PRO A 127 -2.80 1.96 -8.29
N ILE A 128 -3.82 1.75 -7.46
CA ILE A 128 -5.13 1.25 -7.88
C ILE A 128 -6.18 2.33 -7.67
N TRP A 129 -6.94 2.65 -8.71
CA TRP A 129 -7.91 3.74 -8.69
C TRP A 129 -9.35 3.23 -8.83
N SER A 130 -10.25 3.81 -8.04
CA SER A 130 -11.69 3.69 -8.24
C SER A 130 -12.21 4.96 -8.94
N PRO A 131 -13.21 4.86 -9.84
CA PRO A 131 -13.89 6.03 -10.39
C PRO A 131 -14.68 6.83 -9.34
N ASN A 132 -15.04 6.20 -8.23
CA ASN A 132 -15.86 6.79 -7.17
C ASN A 132 -15.04 7.38 -6.02
N ILE A 133 -13.74 7.07 -5.93
CA ILE A 133 -12.85 7.63 -4.90
C ILE A 133 -11.57 8.20 -5.52
N TYR A 134 -11.29 9.46 -5.20
CA TYR A 134 -10.16 10.24 -5.75
C TYR A 134 -8.79 9.89 -5.17
N SER A 135 -8.64 8.81 -4.42
CA SER A 135 -7.37 8.41 -3.82
C SER A 135 -6.95 6.99 -4.19
N PRO A 136 -5.64 6.77 -4.30
CA PRO A 136 -5.10 5.51 -4.75
C PRO A 136 -5.17 4.47 -3.65
N SER A 137 -5.22 3.21 -4.08
CA SER A 137 -5.11 2.05 -3.23
C SER A 137 -3.86 1.24 -3.56
N ILE A 138 -3.40 0.47 -2.60
CA ILE A 138 -2.26 -0.44 -2.69
C ILE A 138 -2.75 -1.82 -2.28
N LEU A 139 -2.41 -2.84 -3.07
CA LEU A 139 -2.56 -4.23 -2.67
C LEU A 139 -1.21 -4.82 -2.28
N ILE A 140 -1.20 -5.57 -1.18
CA ILE A 140 -0.05 -6.37 -0.77
C ILE A 140 -0.53 -7.80 -0.54
N ALA A 141 -0.06 -8.70 -1.39
CA ALA A 141 -0.25 -10.13 -1.23
C ALA A 141 0.65 -10.67 -0.12
N ASN A 142 0.08 -11.57 0.68
CA ASN A 142 0.90 -12.38 1.56
C ASN A 142 1.78 -13.33 0.74
N PRO A 143 2.99 -13.64 1.23
CA PRO A 143 3.81 -14.68 0.62
C PRO A 143 3.08 -16.03 0.68
N ARG A 144 2.89 -16.67 -0.48
CA ARG A 144 2.41 -18.05 -0.59
C ARG A 144 3.57 -18.95 -1.01
N ASP A 145 3.77 -20.04 -0.27
CA ASP A 145 4.55 -21.23 -0.68
C ASP A 145 5.94 -20.98 -1.30
N ASN A 146 6.77 -20.14 -0.68
CA ASN A 146 8.16 -19.83 -1.11
C ASN A 146 8.29 -19.19 -2.51
N VAL A 147 7.19 -18.79 -3.16
CA VAL A 147 7.22 -18.13 -4.49
C VAL A 147 7.55 -16.65 -4.39
N LEU A 148 7.13 -16.00 -3.29
CA LEU A 148 7.41 -14.59 -3.01
C LEU A 148 8.28 -14.49 -1.76
N SER A 149 9.42 -13.79 -1.86
CA SER A 149 10.13 -13.33 -0.67
C SER A 149 9.28 -12.24 -0.02
N ASN A 150 9.02 -12.35 1.29
CA ASN A 150 8.27 -11.30 1.98
C ASN A 150 9.20 -10.10 2.20
N SER A 151 9.30 -9.22 1.20
CA SER A 151 10.14 -8.05 1.35
C SER A 151 9.44 -7.08 2.31
N PRO A 152 10.07 -6.70 3.43
CA PRO A 152 9.49 -5.70 4.32
C PRO A 152 9.49 -4.29 3.68
N LEU A 153 10.11 -4.15 2.50
CA LEU A 153 10.17 -2.91 1.72
C LEU A 153 8.97 -2.72 0.79
N ILE A 154 8.17 -3.77 0.55
CA ILE A 154 7.16 -3.74 -0.52
C ILE A 154 6.18 -2.58 -0.37
N LEU A 155 5.67 -2.32 0.83
CA LEU A 155 4.75 -1.19 1.03
C LEU A 155 5.41 0.16 0.71
N ALA A 156 6.68 0.33 1.06
CA ALA A 156 7.39 1.57 0.76
C ALA A 156 7.67 1.71 -0.74
N HIS A 157 7.90 0.61 -1.46
CA HIS A 157 8.02 0.57 -2.92
C HIS A 157 6.71 0.97 -3.59
N GLU A 158 5.59 0.34 -3.21
CA GLU A 158 4.28 0.64 -3.78
C GLU A 158 3.83 2.09 -3.51
N LEU A 159 4.19 2.65 -2.34
CA LEU A 159 3.98 4.08 -2.08
C LEU A 159 4.77 4.97 -3.05
N GLY A 160 5.95 4.53 -3.51
CA GLY A 160 6.69 5.23 -4.55
C GLY A 160 5.91 5.35 -5.86
N HIS A 161 5.23 4.27 -6.28
CA HIS A 161 4.33 4.31 -7.44
C HIS A 161 3.14 5.23 -7.22
N VAL A 162 2.54 5.22 -6.01
CA VAL A 162 1.50 6.20 -5.64
C VAL A 162 2.02 7.64 -5.76
N PHE A 163 3.29 7.87 -5.41
CA PHE A 163 3.93 9.18 -5.56
C PHE A 163 4.42 9.49 -6.98
N GLY A 164 4.07 8.66 -7.97
CA GLY A 164 4.41 8.88 -9.38
C GLY A 164 5.84 8.50 -9.75
N LEU A 165 6.49 7.64 -8.96
CA LEU A 165 7.81 7.13 -9.29
C LEU A 165 7.73 5.85 -10.11
N GLU A 166 8.63 5.75 -11.08
CA GLU A 166 8.82 4.57 -11.93
C GLU A 166 9.95 3.69 -11.40
N HIS A 167 10.00 2.44 -11.89
CA HIS A 167 11.12 1.54 -11.61
C HIS A 167 12.46 2.10 -12.10
N VAL A 168 13.53 1.71 -11.41
CA VAL A 168 14.90 2.06 -11.77
C VAL A 168 15.86 0.87 -11.64
N ASP A 169 16.94 0.89 -12.41
CA ASP A 169 17.91 -0.21 -12.42
C ASP A 169 18.87 -0.20 -11.21
N ALA A 170 18.96 0.90 -10.47
CA ALA A 170 19.89 1.05 -9.35
C ALA A 170 19.48 0.19 -8.15
N GLU A 171 20.23 -0.88 -7.87
CA GLU A 171 19.91 -1.90 -6.85
C GLU A 171 19.64 -1.35 -5.43
N ASP A 172 20.31 -0.26 -5.06
CA ASP A 172 20.16 0.38 -3.75
C ASP A 172 18.95 1.32 -3.65
N ASN A 173 18.24 1.55 -4.75
CA ASN A 173 17.05 2.39 -4.81
C ASN A 173 15.80 1.62 -4.38
N ILE A 174 14.88 2.27 -3.66
CA ILE A 174 13.60 1.64 -3.28
C ILE A 174 12.73 1.27 -4.48
N MET A 175 12.88 1.96 -5.62
CA MET A 175 12.14 1.65 -6.86
C MET A 175 12.82 0.58 -7.72
N HIS A 176 13.84 -0.11 -7.20
CA HIS A 176 14.47 -1.23 -7.89
C HIS A 176 13.61 -2.50 -7.85
N VAL A 177 13.66 -3.28 -8.94
CA VAL A 177 13.03 -4.60 -9.04
C VAL A 177 14.08 -5.62 -9.54
N PRO A 178 14.30 -6.74 -8.82
CA PRO A 178 13.63 -7.16 -7.59
C PRO A 178 14.10 -6.40 -6.34
N LEU A 179 13.23 -6.20 -5.36
CA LEU A 179 13.60 -5.58 -4.07
C LEU A 179 14.65 -6.42 -3.32
N ILE A 180 15.77 -5.80 -2.95
CA ILE A 180 16.83 -6.43 -2.16
C ILE A 180 16.76 -5.91 -0.72
N ASN A 181 16.42 -6.81 0.21
CA ASN A 181 16.23 -6.46 1.62
C ASN A 181 17.47 -5.77 2.21
N ASN A 182 17.24 -4.62 2.88
CA ASN A 182 18.28 -3.75 3.46
C ASN A 182 19.26 -3.10 2.46
N VAL A 183 19.09 -3.31 1.15
CA VAL A 183 19.89 -2.67 0.10
C VAL A 183 19.05 -1.62 -0.61
N SER A 184 17.90 -2.02 -1.18
CA SER A 184 16.95 -1.19 -1.94
C SER A 184 16.19 -0.21 -1.04
N THR A 185 16.89 0.78 -0.49
CA THR A 185 16.39 1.64 0.60
C THR A 185 16.61 3.14 0.36
N GLN A 186 17.28 3.50 -0.73
CA GLN A 186 17.61 4.88 -1.05
C GLN A 186 16.61 5.50 -2.01
N LEU A 187 16.56 6.83 -1.99
CA LEU A 187 15.88 7.68 -2.95
C LEU A 187 16.88 8.72 -3.44
N THR A 188 16.81 9.05 -4.74
CA THR A 188 17.52 10.21 -5.27
C THR A 188 16.80 11.49 -4.88
N GLN A 189 17.51 12.63 -4.85
CA GLN A 189 16.87 13.93 -4.59
C GLN A 189 15.78 14.25 -5.62
N LYS A 190 15.95 13.82 -6.89
CA LYS A 190 14.93 13.99 -7.92
C LYS A 190 13.65 13.25 -7.54
N GLN A 191 13.74 11.98 -7.16
CA GLN A 191 12.58 11.19 -6.72
C GLN A 191 11.90 11.79 -5.50
N ILE A 192 12.66 12.34 -4.55
CA ILE A 192 12.09 13.05 -3.39
C ILE A 192 11.27 14.26 -3.87
N ASN A 193 11.83 15.08 -4.77
CA ASN A 193 11.14 16.26 -5.30
C ASN A 193 9.89 15.87 -6.11
N ASP A 194 9.98 14.84 -6.94
CA ASP A 194 8.85 14.32 -7.71
C ASP A 194 7.73 13.83 -6.78
N ALA A 195 8.10 13.12 -5.70
CA ALA A 195 7.16 12.67 -4.68
C ALA A 195 6.50 13.83 -3.90
N TYR A 196 7.22 14.92 -3.64
CA TYR A 196 6.62 16.13 -3.05
C TYR A 196 5.62 16.79 -4.00
N ASN A 197 5.94 16.85 -5.29
CA ASN A 197 5.07 17.45 -6.28
C ASN A 197 3.78 16.64 -6.48
N SER A 198 3.84 15.30 -6.38
CA SER A 198 2.64 14.46 -6.51
C SER A 198 1.67 14.59 -5.34
N ILE A 199 2.13 15.10 -4.19
CA ILE A 199 1.30 15.30 -3.00
C ILE A 199 1.04 16.78 -2.68
N SER A 200 1.48 17.71 -3.53
CA SER A 200 1.42 19.16 -3.23
C SER A 200 0.00 19.68 -3.05
N ASP A 201 -0.97 19.00 -3.65
CA ASP A 201 -2.37 19.38 -3.67
C ASP A 201 -3.18 18.67 -2.57
N LEU A 202 -2.53 17.80 -1.77
CA LEU A 202 -3.17 17.19 -0.61
C LEU A 202 -3.44 18.23 0.48
N PRO A 203 -4.51 18.06 1.28
CA PRO A 203 -4.81 18.95 2.37
C PRO A 203 -3.70 18.94 3.43
N ASP A 204 -3.56 20.11 4.06
CA ASP A 204 -2.70 20.27 5.23
C ASP A 204 -3.26 19.49 6.42
N CYS A 205 -2.33 18.90 7.16
CA CYS A 205 -2.55 18.26 8.44
C CYS A 205 -1.54 18.81 9.45
#